data_AF-A0A9E4H0K8-F1
#
_entry.id   AF-A0A9E4H0K8-F1
#
_cell.length_a   1.000
_cell.length_b   1.000
_cell.length_c   1.000
_cell.angle_alpha   90.00
_cell.angle_beta   90.00
_cell.angle_gamma   90.00
#
_symmetry.space_group_name_H-M   'P 1'
#
loop_
_entity.id
_entity.type
_entity.pdbx_description
1 polymer ?
#
loop_
_entity_poly.entity_id
_entity_poly.type
_entity_poly.pdbx_seq_one_letter_code
_entity_poly.pdbx_strand_id
1 'polypeptide(L)'
;MTSSRNAADIRVALDHPVIDVDGHMLECYPVLLDFVRDIAGREMAARFADRLKASDDTAWHAVSPEERRRRRIARPPFFANPTRHTLDRATAMLPALLRERLDEFGFDFTIVYPTLGFYLPSEPDDEVRPAVCRAYNAMVADIFGAHADRITPAACIPTNTPEEAIKELEYAVDELGLKVAMIASLVHRPIVAAAESGTAAFAFWLDSLGLDSEYDYDPFWSKCVELGIAPTAHTFAMGTGTRRSTTNYMYNQIGHFAEAGQAFAKALFFGGITHRFPNLNFGILEGGVGWACDLLASLVSCWEKRNGEAVTLFDPSAIDRAELGNLFDRYGGDRFKGRLEGSPGAARASLGYAAWSIDPTIMEGQASDADLALLDDFAAAGITRAEDILDRFAKPFYFGCEADDPMTSMAFSEKTLPFGTKLKPVLGSDIGHWDVPNMKEVLKEAHELVGKDLISEDDFREFTFTNPVKLHGGMNTNFFEGTVVEDAAAAILTGEGAGAVAA
;
A
#
# COMPACT_ATOMS: atom_id res chain seq x y z
N MET A 1 -10.39 31.95 3.68
CA MET A 1 -10.36 32.68 2.38
C MET A 1 -9.44 31.88 1.48
N THR A 2 -9.95 31.22 0.45
CA THR A 2 -9.11 30.45 -0.47
C THR A 2 -8.10 31.38 -1.14
N SER A 3 -6.82 31.08 -0.94
CA SER A 3 -5.71 31.84 -1.52
C SER A 3 -5.86 31.87 -3.04
N SER A 4 -5.81 33.07 -3.65
CA SER A 4 -5.83 33.27 -5.09
C SER A 4 -4.50 32.93 -5.77
N ARG A 5 -3.54 32.35 -5.04
CA ARG A 5 -2.19 32.04 -5.53
C ARG A 5 -2.24 30.76 -6.34
N ASN A 6 -1.54 30.74 -7.47
CA ASN A 6 -1.31 29.51 -8.24
C ASN A 6 -0.19 28.66 -7.57
N ALA A 7 0.02 27.42 -8.04
CA ALA A 7 1.03 26.53 -7.49
C ALA A 7 2.44 27.15 -7.45
N ALA A 8 2.86 27.85 -8.52
CA ALA A 8 4.17 28.50 -8.59
C ALA A 8 4.34 29.61 -7.53
N ASP A 9 3.31 30.44 -7.33
CA ASP A 9 3.30 31.50 -6.32
C ASP A 9 3.36 30.91 -4.89
N ILE A 10 2.71 29.76 -4.66
CA ILE A 10 2.77 29.04 -3.39
C ILE A 10 4.19 28.52 -3.18
N ARG A 11 4.76 27.84 -4.18
CA ARG A 11 6.11 27.30 -4.11
C ARG A 11 7.14 28.38 -3.75
N VAL A 12 7.08 29.56 -4.36
CA VAL A 12 7.98 30.69 -4.06
C VAL A 12 7.85 31.19 -2.61
N ALA A 13 6.68 31.03 -1.99
CA ALA A 13 6.44 31.44 -0.61
C ALA A 13 6.93 30.42 0.44
N LEU A 14 7.18 29.17 0.05
CA LEU A 14 7.68 28.12 0.94
C LEU A 14 9.19 28.27 1.18
N ASP A 15 9.62 27.99 2.40
CA ASP A 15 11.03 28.00 2.82
C ASP A 15 11.74 26.64 2.62
N HIS A 16 11.05 25.68 2.01
CA HIS A 16 11.52 24.33 1.74
C HIS A 16 11.19 23.90 0.31
N PRO A 17 11.94 22.94 -0.25
CA PRO A 17 11.57 22.31 -1.51
C PRO A 17 10.30 21.47 -1.37
N VAL A 18 9.61 21.23 -2.48
CA VAL A 18 8.47 20.32 -2.59
C VAL A 18 8.87 19.09 -3.39
N ILE A 19 8.65 17.91 -2.80
CA ILE A 19 8.86 16.62 -3.43
C ILE A 19 7.51 15.95 -3.65
N ASP A 20 7.21 15.67 -4.91
CA ASP A 20 6.13 14.77 -5.30
C ASP A 20 6.66 13.33 -5.29
N VAL A 21 6.05 12.45 -4.49
CA VAL A 21 6.49 11.05 -4.37
C VAL A 21 5.72 10.09 -5.25
N ASP A 22 4.73 10.55 -6.01
CA ASP A 22 3.82 9.69 -6.77
C ASP A 22 3.24 10.43 -7.98
N GLY A 23 4.09 10.82 -8.92
CA GLY A 23 3.65 11.24 -10.25
C GLY A 23 3.65 10.06 -11.22
N HIS A 24 3.01 10.16 -12.39
CA HIS A 24 3.00 9.04 -13.36
C HIS A 24 3.59 9.39 -14.72
N MET A 25 4.25 8.38 -15.30
CA MET A 25 4.56 8.34 -16.71
C MET A 25 3.51 7.53 -17.48
N LEU A 26 2.94 8.15 -18.49
CA LEU A 26 2.11 7.50 -19.50
C LEU A 26 3.01 6.96 -20.61
N GLU A 27 3.35 5.67 -20.53
CA GLU A 27 4.36 5.05 -21.38
C GLU A 27 3.93 5.08 -22.86
N CYS A 28 4.90 5.41 -23.73
CA CYS A 28 4.73 5.25 -25.16
C CYS A 28 4.91 3.77 -25.52
N TYR A 29 3.80 3.05 -25.69
CA TYR A 29 3.83 1.60 -25.96
C TYR A 29 4.81 1.14 -27.06
N PRO A 30 4.92 1.79 -28.22
CA PRO A 30 5.93 1.43 -29.22
C PRO A 30 7.37 1.50 -28.71
N VAL A 31 7.69 2.47 -27.86
CA VAL A 31 9.02 2.60 -27.26
C VAL A 31 9.28 1.44 -26.31
N LEU A 32 8.32 1.11 -25.42
CA LEU A 32 8.44 -0.05 -24.54
C LEU A 32 8.65 -1.34 -25.35
N LEU A 33 7.91 -1.53 -26.44
CA LEU A 33 8.09 -2.70 -27.31
C LEU A 33 9.47 -2.78 -27.96
N ASP A 34 10.07 -1.65 -28.32
CA ASP A 34 11.45 -1.62 -28.83
C ASP A 34 12.43 -2.14 -27.75
N PHE A 35 12.29 -1.69 -26.49
CA PHE A 35 13.10 -2.21 -25.39
C PHE A 35 12.87 -3.70 -25.11
N VAL A 36 11.61 -4.16 -25.14
CA VAL A 36 11.30 -5.60 -25.00
C VAL A 36 11.98 -6.40 -26.11
N ARG A 37 11.95 -5.91 -27.35
CA ARG A 37 12.62 -6.56 -28.49
C ARG A 37 14.14 -6.61 -28.31
N ASP A 38 14.73 -5.52 -27.83
CA ASP A 38 16.18 -5.40 -27.72
C ASP A 38 16.73 -6.25 -26.55
N ILE A 39 15.97 -6.39 -25.46
CA ILE A 39 16.37 -7.17 -24.27
C ILE A 39 15.97 -8.64 -24.37
N ALA A 40 14.75 -8.94 -24.80
CA ALA A 40 14.17 -10.29 -24.75
C ALA A 40 13.93 -10.91 -26.14
N GLY A 41 14.25 -10.18 -27.21
CA GLY A 41 14.12 -10.66 -28.59
C GLY A 41 12.73 -10.46 -29.18
N ARG A 42 12.63 -10.64 -30.51
CA ARG A 42 11.41 -10.41 -31.30
C ARG A 42 10.25 -11.33 -30.91
N GLU A 43 10.55 -12.57 -30.53
CA GLU A 43 9.53 -13.56 -30.15
C GLU A 43 8.86 -13.16 -28.84
N MET A 44 9.62 -12.75 -27.82
CA MET A 44 9.06 -12.29 -26.56
C MET A 44 8.24 -11.01 -26.74
N ALA A 45 8.73 -10.06 -27.55
CA ALA A 45 7.97 -8.85 -27.88
C ALA A 45 6.63 -9.16 -28.56
N ALA A 46 6.59 -10.15 -29.46
CA ALA A 46 5.34 -10.60 -30.08
C ALA A 46 4.41 -11.26 -29.06
N ARG A 47 4.92 -12.13 -28.19
CA ARG A 47 4.14 -12.77 -27.11
C ARG A 47 3.55 -11.74 -26.16
N PHE A 48 4.32 -10.74 -25.74
CA PHE A 48 3.83 -9.64 -24.91
C PHE A 48 2.72 -8.83 -25.61
N ALA A 49 2.91 -8.50 -26.89
CA ALA A 49 1.88 -7.80 -27.67
C ALA A 49 0.59 -8.62 -27.80
N ASP A 50 0.70 -9.93 -28.03
CA ASP A 50 -0.45 -10.84 -28.10
C ASP A 50 -1.17 -10.97 -26.75
N ARG A 51 -0.43 -10.97 -25.63
CA ARG A 51 -0.99 -10.96 -24.27
C ARG A 51 -1.81 -9.70 -23.99
N LEU A 52 -1.29 -8.52 -24.34
CA LEU A 52 -2.04 -7.27 -24.22
C LEU A 52 -3.29 -7.27 -25.09
N LYS A 53 -3.20 -7.73 -26.33
CA LYS A 53 -4.34 -7.84 -27.24
C LYS A 53 -5.42 -8.80 -26.72
N ALA A 54 -5.03 -9.93 -26.13
CA ALA A 54 -5.99 -10.87 -25.53
C ALA A 54 -6.76 -10.25 -24.35
N SER A 55 -6.12 -9.32 -23.62
CA SER A 55 -6.79 -8.50 -22.60
C SER A 55 -7.87 -7.61 -23.23
N ASP A 56 -7.58 -6.97 -24.36
CA ASP A 56 -8.54 -6.14 -25.10
C ASP A 56 -9.73 -6.94 -25.65
N ASP A 57 -9.47 -8.12 -26.23
CA ASP A 57 -10.53 -8.98 -26.79
C ASP A 57 -11.48 -9.53 -25.72
N THR A 58 -11.02 -9.58 -24.46
CA THR A 58 -11.84 -9.94 -23.29
C THR A 58 -12.27 -8.73 -22.46
N ALA A 59 -12.01 -7.51 -22.95
CA ALA A 59 -12.32 -6.29 -22.24
C ALA A 59 -13.82 -6.17 -21.99
N TRP A 60 -14.14 -5.53 -20.86
CA TRP A 60 -15.52 -5.38 -20.39
C TRP A 60 -16.46 -4.89 -21.49
N HIS A 61 -16.05 -3.91 -22.32
CA HIS A 61 -16.90 -3.35 -23.37
C HIS A 61 -17.19 -4.30 -24.55
N ALA A 62 -16.33 -5.30 -24.79
CA ALA A 62 -16.48 -6.28 -25.87
C ALA A 62 -17.46 -7.42 -25.54
N VAL A 63 -17.72 -7.66 -24.26
CA VAL A 63 -18.61 -8.75 -23.78
C VAL A 63 -20.04 -8.25 -23.50
N SER A 64 -21.06 -9.12 -23.65
CA SER A 64 -22.45 -8.73 -23.40
C SER A 64 -22.73 -8.45 -21.91
N PRO A 65 -23.74 -7.64 -21.55
CA PRO A 65 -24.14 -7.45 -20.16
C PRO A 65 -24.46 -8.74 -19.40
N GLU A 66 -25.01 -9.75 -20.08
CA GLU A 66 -25.27 -11.07 -19.50
C GLU A 66 -23.95 -11.79 -19.18
N GLU A 67 -23.00 -11.76 -20.11
CA GLU A 67 -21.70 -12.40 -19.95
C GLU A 67 -20.85 -11.75 -18.85
N ARG A 68 -20.87 -10.42 -18.76
CA ARG A 68 -20.25 -9.67 -17.65
C ARG A 68 -20.76 -10.13 -16.29
N ARG A 69 -22.09 -10.32 -16.17
CA ARG A 69 -22.72 -10.84 -14.95
C ARG A 69 -22.34 -12.29 -14.69
N ARG A 70 -22.37 -13.13 -15.72
CA ARG A 70 -22.04 -14.56 -15.63
C ARG A 70 -20.61 -14.79 -15.17
N ARG A 71 -19.64 -14.04 -15.72
CA ARG A 71 -18.21 -14.13 -15.40
C ARG A 71 -17.76 -13.21 -14.26
N ARG A 72 -18.65 -12.36 -13.74
CA ARG A 72 -18.35 -11.32 -12.74
C ARG A 72 -17.17 -10.41 -13.12
N ILE A 73 -17.12 -10.01 -14.39
CA ILE A 73 -16.08 -9.10 -14.89
C ILE A 73 -16.32 -7.72 -14.28
N ALA A 74 -15.37 -7.26 -13.46
CA ALA A 74 -15.43 -5.95 -12.82
C ALA A 74 -15.44 -4.84 -13.89
N ARG A 75 -16.22 -3.79 -13.64
CA ARG A 75 -16.29 -2.64 -14.54
C ARG A 75 -14.99 -1.80 -14.44
N PRO A 76 -14.27 -1.57 -15.56
CA PRO A 76 -13.10 -0.69 -15.63
C PRO A 76 -13.51 0.79 -15.72
N PRO A 77 -12.56 1.74 -15.64
CA PRO A 77 -12.82 3.14 -15.97
C PRO A 77 -13.36 3.29 -17.40
N PHE A 78 -14.16 4.33 -17.64
CA PHE A 78 -14.56 4.70 -19.01
C PHE A 78 -13.42 5.39 -19.76
N PHE A 79 -12.79 6.36 -19.10
CA PHE A 79 -11.60 7.06 -19.56
C PHE A 79 -10.66 7.16 -18.38
N ALA A 80 -9.45 6.63 -18.52
CA ALA A 80 -8.49 6.55 -17.42
C ALA A 80 -7.54 7.76 -17.36
N ASN A 81 -7.47 8.56 -18.43
CA ASN A 81 -6.43 9.56 -18.54
C ASN A 81 -7.00 10.91 -18.98
N PRO A 82 -6.56 12.04 -18.39
CA PRO A 82 -6.92 13.37 -18.86
C PRO A 82 -6.40 13.58 -20.29
N THR A 83 -7.31 13.93 -21.19
CA THR A 83 -7.00 14.17 -22.62
C THR A 83 -7.42 15.56 -23.10
N ARG A 84 -8.22 16.27 -22.31
CA ARG A 84 -8.70 17.62 -22.66
C ARG A 84 -7.54 18.63 -22.74
N HIS A 85 -6.55 18.49 -21.86
CA HIS A 85 -5.32 19.28 -21.87
C HIS A 85 -4.20 18.48 -22.54
N THR A 86 -4.04 18.64 -23.85
CA THR A 86 -3.02 17.91 -24.63
C THR A 86 -1.60 18.13 -24.10
N LEU A 87 -1.31 19.33 -23.59
CA LEU A 87 -0.02 19.63 -22.98
C LEU A 87 0.24 18.77 -21.73
N ASP A 88 -0.71 18.68 -20.80
CA ASP A 88 -0.62 17.84 -19.61
C ASP A 88 -0.48 16.36 -19.99
N ARG A 89 -1.28 15.89 -20.95
CA ARG A 89 -1.14 14.53 -21.48
C ARG A 89 0.27 14.26 -22.01
N ALA A 90 0.82 15.16 -22.82
CA ALA A 90 2.17 15.02 -23.36
C ALA A 90 3.24 15.12 -22.27
N THR A 91 2.99 15.89 -21.22
CA THR A 91 3.92 16.08 -20.09
C THR A 91 4.14 14.77 -19.34
N ALA A 92 3.07 14.05 -19.01
CA ALA A 92 3.19 12.73 -18.41
C ALA A 92 3.77 11.68 -19.39
N MET A 93 3.87 11.95 -20.69
CA MET A 93 4.45 11.00 -21.66
C MET A 93 5.94 11.26 -21.96
N LEU A 94 6.42 12.49 -21.75
CA LEU A 94 7.71 12.96 -22.26
C LEU A 94 8.57 13.52 -21.10
N PRO A 95 9.63 12.81 -20.67
CA PRO A 95 10.46 13.20 -19.53
C PRO A 95 11.01 14.64 -19.60
N ALA A 96 11.47 15.06 -20.78
CA ALA A 96 12.00 16.41 -20.98
C ALA A 96 10.94 17.50 -20.79
N LEU A 97 9.69 17.23 -21.21
CA LEU A 97 8.57 18.16 -21.04
C LEU A 97 8.09 18.17 -19.58
N LEU A 98 8.03 17.01 -18.92
CA LEU A 98 7.78 16.95 -17.47
C LEU A 98 8.79 17.82 -16.72
N ARG A 99 10.07 17.62 -16.98
CA ARG A 99 11.16 18.40 -16.37
C ARG A 99 10.97 19.91 -16.57
N GLU A 100 10.67 20.35 -17.78
CA GLU A 100 10.46 21.77 -18.10
C GLU A 100 9.29 22.37 -17.29
N ARG A 101 8.27 21.57 -17.00
CA ARG A 101 7.01 22.04 -16.41
C ARG A 101 6.90 21.86 -14.91
N LEU A 102 7.85 21.22 -14.23
CA LEU A 102 7.79 21.02 -12.77
C LEU A 102 7.57 22.33 -11.99
N ASP A 103 8.16 23.43 -12.45
CA ASP A 103 7.96 24.75 -11.83
C ASP A 103 6.50 25.24 -11.92
N GLU A 104 5.75 24.85 -12.97
CA GLU A 104 4.33 25.16 -13.10
C GLU A 104 3.47 24.43 -12.07
N PHE A 105 3.93 23.29 -11.58
CA PHE A 105 3.25 22.44 -10.60
C PHE A 105 3.69 22.78 -9.17
N GLY A 106 4.77 23.57 -9.04
CA GLY A 106 5.37 23.93 -7.78
C GLY A 106 6.28 22.85 -7.19
N PHE A 107 6.79 21.92 -8.01
CA PHE A 107 7.62 20.80 -7.55
C PHE A 107 9.10 21.07 -7.84
N ASP A 108 9.99 20.81 -6.89
CA ASP A 108 11.43 20.84 -7.13
C ASP A 108 11.93 19.51 -7.66
N PHE A 109 11.37 18.42 -7.12
CA PHE A 109 11.72 17.05 -7.45
C PHE A 109 10.46 16.18 -7.51
N THR A 110 10.43 15.21 -8.42
CA THR A 110 9.32 14.24 -8.52
C THR A 110 9.85 12.83 -8.68
N ILE A 111 9.15 11.89 -8.05
CA ILE A 111 9.30 10.46 -8.29
C ILE A 111 8.17 10.01 -9.21
N VAL A 112 8.52 9.34 -10.31
CA VAL A 112 7.55 8.94 -11.32
C VAL A 112 7.35 7.43 -11.39
N TYR A 113 6.10 7.01 -11.23
CA TYR A 113 5.62 5.64 -11.32
C TYR A 113 5.07 5.35 -12.73
N PRO A 114 5.02 4.07 -13.12
CA PRO A 114 4.40 3.67 -14.37
C PRO A 114 2.88 3.90 -14.41
N THR A 115 2.29 3.80 -15.60
CA THR A 115 0.83 3.61 -15.79
C THR A 115 0.53 2.26 -16.45
N LEU A 116 1.16 1.97 -17.60
CA LEU A 116 1.14 0.64 -18.22
C LEU A 116 1.98 -0.35 -17.39
N GLY A 117 3.08 0.13 -16.81
CA GLY A 117 3.97 -0.66 -15.97
C GLY A 117 3.32 -1.26 -14.72
N PHE A 118 2.17 -0.75 -14.25
CA PHE A 118 1.41 -1.36 -13.16
C PHE A 118 1.06 -2.83 -13.39
N TYR A 119 0.77 -3.19 -14.65
CA TYR A 119 0.38 -4.55 -15.00
C TYR A 119 1.58 -5.47 -15.11
N LEU A 120 2.78 -4.94 -15.33
CA LEU A 120 3.97 -5.74 -15.67
C LEU A 120 4.38 -6.65 -14.51
N PRO A 121 4.54 -6.17 -13.25
CA PRO A 121 4.82 -7.04 -12.11
C PRO A 121 3.76 -8.11 -11.82
N SER A 122 2.55 -7.95 -12.34
CA SER A 122 1.43 -8.87 -12.14
C SER A 122 1.10 -9.71 -13.39
N GLU A 123 1.90 -9.65 -14.44
CA GLU A 123 1.69 -10.47 -15.64
C GLU A 123 1.76 -11.96 -15.24
N PRO A 124 0.70 -12.75 -15.48
CA PRO A 124 0.61 -14.13 -14.98
C PRO A 124 1.61 -15.10 -15.63
N ASP A 125 2.19 -14.75 -16.77
CA ASP A 125 3.16 -15.59 -17.46
C ASP A 125 4.58 -15.41 -16.91
N ASP A 126 5.13 -16.48 -16.32
CA ASP A 126 6.41 -16.48 -15.61
C ASP A 126 7.64 -16.20 -16.48
N GLU A 127 7.52 -16.30 -17.81
CA GLU A 127 8.60 -15.93 -18.72
C GLU A 127 8.43 -14.50 -19.24
N VAL A 128 7.19 -14.06 -19.48
CA VAL A 128 6.91 -12.71 -19.99
C VAL A 128 7.16 -11.68 -18.89
N ARG A 129 6.65 -11.91 -17.67
CA ARG A 129 6.71 -10.95 -16.55
C ARG A 129 8.12 -10.45 -16.25
N PRO A 130 9.14 -11.30 -15.97
CA PRO A 130 10.49 -10.82 -15.75
C PRO A 130 11.04 -10.05 -16.96
N ALA A 131 10.79 -10.53 -18.19
CA ALA A 131 11.31 -9.91 -19.41
C ALA A 131 10.76 -8.51 -19.63
N VAL A 132 9.48 -8.28 -19.37
CA VAL A 132 8.85 -6.97 -19.58
C VAL A 132 9.15 -6.00 -18.44
N CYS A 133 9.27 -6.47 -17.20
CA CYS A 133 9.78 -5.65 -16.08
C CYS A 133 11.22 -5.17 -16.36
N ARG A 134 12.09 -6.09 -16.79
CA ARG A 134 13.48 -5.81 -17.19
C ARG A 134 13.57 -4.75 -18.28
N ALA A 135 12.73 -4.89 -19.31
CA ALA A 135 12.67 -3.95 -20.43
C ALA A 135 12.14 -2.57 -20.03
N TYR A 136 11.08 -2.53 -19.21
CA TYR A 136 10.57 -1.29 -18.66
C TYR A 136 11.64 -0.57 -17.81
N ASN A 137 12.34 -1.28 -16.94
CA ASN A 137 13.37 -0.72 -16.07
C ASN A 137 14.52 -0.11 -16.89
N ALA A 138 14.97 -0.82 -17.93
CA ALA A 138 15.98 -0.30 -18.86
C ALA A 138 15.48 0.94 -19.63
N MET A 139 14.21 0.92 -20.07
CA MET A 139 13.60 2.06 -20.75
C MET A 139 13.58 3.30 -19.86
N VAL A 140 13.08 3.19 -18.62
CA VAL A 140 13.00 4.36 -17.73
C VAL A 140 14.37 4.88 -17.31
N ALA A 141 15.35 3.99 -17.11
CA ALA A 141 16.73 4.40 -16.86
C ALA A 141 17.31 5.21 -18.03
N ASP A 142 17.07 4.78 -19.28
CA ASP A 142 17.53 5.48 -20.48
C ASP A 142 16.86 6.85 -20.65
N ILE A 143 15.52 6.90 -20.65
CA ILE A 143 14.79 8.12 -21.02
C ILE A 143 14.76 9.18 -19.92
N PHE A 144 14.91 8.80 -18.64
CA PHE A 144 14.97 9.75 -17.53
C PHE A 144 16.39 10.13 -17.10
N GLY A 145 17.43 9.43 -17.59
CA GLY A 145 18.81 9.65 -17.14
C GLY A 145 19.28 11.10 -17.28
N ALA A 146 18.89 11.80 -18.35
CA ALA A 146 19.22 13.21 -18.59
C ALA A 146 18.43 14.21 -17.71
N HIS A 147 17.55 13.72 -16.83
CA HIS A 147 16.64 14.51 -16.01
C HIS A 147 16.76 14.16 -14.51
N ALA A 148 17.75 13.33 -14.15
CA ALA A 148 17.95 12.78 -12.81
C ALA A 148 18.14 13.84 -11.70
N ASP A 149 18.49 15.07 -12.05
CA ASP A 149 18.64 16.16 -11.08
C ASP A 149 17.28 16.63 -10.50
N ARG A 150 16.16 16.31 -11.17
CA ARG A 150 14.79 16.66 -10.72
C ARG A 150 13.78 15.52 -10.80
N ILE A 151 14.08 14.41 -11.47
CA ILE A 151 13.14 13.32 -11.70
C ILE A 151 13.83 11.98 -11.48
N THR A 152 13.23 11.12 -10.65
CA THR A 152 13.66 9.71 -10.52
C THR A 152 12.50 8.76 -10.84
N PRO A 153 12.66 7.84 -11.80
CA PRO A 153 11.62 6.84 -12.06
C PRO A 153 11.67 5.66 -11.09
N ALA A 154 10.50 5.08 -10.82
CA ALA A 154 10.34 3.84 -10.09
C ALA A 154 10.56 2.63 -11.01
N ALA A 155 11.42 1.70 -10.57
CA ALA A 155 11.58 0.39 -11.18
C ALA A 155 10.36 -0.49 -10.88
N CYS A 156 9.89 -1.25 -11.87
CA CYS A 156 8.91 -2.31 -11.69
C CYS A 156 9.60 -3.58 -11.19
N ILE A 157 9.31 -3.99 -9.96
CA ILE A 157 9.86 -5.20 -9.34
C ILE A 157 8.76 -6.27 -9.22
N PRO A 158 8.82 -7.35 -10.02
CA PRO A 158 7.92 -8.48 -9.86
C PRO A 158 8.24 -9.23 -8.56
N THR A 159 7.20 -9.57 -7.81
CA THR A 159 7.31 -10.20 -6.48
C THR A 159 6.58 -11.54 -6.44
N ASN A 160 6.43 -12.21 -7.58
CA ASN A 160 5.83 -13.55 -7.61
C ASN A 160 6.66 -14.57 -6.83
N THR A 161 7.99 -14.40 -6.76
CA THR A 161 8.87 -15.12 -5.83
C THR A 161 9.93 -14.16 -5.26
N PRO A 162 10.50 -14.44 -4.08
CA PRO A 162 11.60 -13.65 -3.52
C PRO A 162 12.82 -13.60 -4.45
N GLU A 163 13.16 -14.71 -5.11
CA GLU A 163 14.32 -14.79 -6.00
C GLU A 163 14.14 -13.94 -7.26
N GLU A 164 12.93 -13.93 -7.82
CA GLU A 164 12.58 -13.08 -8.96
C GLU A 164 12.69 -11.59 -8.58
N ALA A 165 12.16 -11.23 -7.41
CA ALA A 165 12.21 -9.86 -6.89
C ALA A 165 13.65 -9.37 -6.64
N ILE A 166 14.46 -10.19 -5.98
CA ILE A 166 15.88 -9.89 -5.71
C ILE A 166 16.65 -9.67 -7.01
N LYS A 167 16.49 -10.57 -7.99
CA LYS A 167 17.20 -10.49 -9.27
C LYS A 167 16.83 -9.25 -10.08
N GLU A 168 15.56 -8.80 -10.02
CA GLU A 168 15.16 -7.56 -10.67
C GLU A 168 15.64 -6.34 -9.89
N LEU A 169 15.58 -6.38 -8.56
CA LEU A 169 16.03 -5.29 -7.71
C LEU A 169 17.54 -5.03 -7.87
N GLU A 170 18.37 -6.07 -7.84
CA GLU A 170 19.82 -5.96 -8.05
C GLU A 170 20.14 -5.36 -9.42
N TYR A 171 19.43 -5.78 -10.47
CA TYR A 171 19.63 -5.18 -11.79
C TYR A 171 19.21 -3.71 -11.86
N ALA A 172 18.04 -3.38 -11.30
CA ALA A 172 17.55 -2.01 -11.29
C ALA A 172 18.53 -1.09 -10.54
N VAL A 173 19.08 -1.53 -9.42
CA VAL A 173 19.97 -0.72 -8.60
C VAL A 173 21.41 -0.73 -9.14
N ASP A 174 22.02 -1.90 -9.29
CA ASP A 174 23.46 -2.02 -9.53
C ASP A 174 23.83 -1.76 -11.00
N GLU A 175 22.98 -2.20 -11.95
CA GLU A 175 23.27 -2.07 -13.39
C GLU A 175 22.68 -0.79 -13.98
N LEU A 176 21.50 -0.36 -13.51
CA LEU A 176 20.80 0.82 -14.04
C LEU A 176 20.91 2.07 -13.16
N GLY A 177 21.29 1.95 -11.89
CA GLY A 177 21.36 3.07 -10.96
C GLY A 177 19.99 3.62 -10.52
N LEU A 178 18.91 2.87 -10.71
CA LEU A 178 17.58 3.25 -10.25
C LEU A 178 17.52 3.20 -8.72
N LYS A 179 16.82 4.17 -8.11
CA LYS A 179 16.79 4.36 -6.65
C LYS A 179 15.43 4.08 -6.00
N VAL A 180 14.39 3.81 -6.80
CA VAL A 180 13.01 3.61 -6.35
C VAL A 180 12.46 2.30 -6.92
N ALA A 181 11.69 1.55 -6.12
CA ALA A 181 11.17 0.24 -6.48
C ALA A 181 9.67 0.11 -6.16
N MET A 182 8.85 0.07 -7.21
CA MET A 182 7.45 -0.30 -7.15
C MET A 182 7.31 -1.83 -7.12
N ILE A 183 6.68 -2.36 -6.07
CA ILE A 183 6.44 -3.81 -5.91
C ILE A 183 4.97 -4.17 -6.16
N ALA A 184 4.72 -5.39 -6.65
CA ALA A 184 3.38 -5.97 -6.59
C ALA A 184 3.10 -6.46 -5.15
N SER A 185 2.40 -5.67 -4.35
CA SER A 185 2.17 -5.99 -2.93
C SER A 185 1.08 -7.04 -2.68
N LEU A 186 0.34 -7.43 -3.74
CA LEU A 186 -0.65 -8.51 -3.71
C LEU A 186 -0.47 -9.44 -4.91
N VAL A 187 -0.14 -10.71 -4.64
CA VAL A 187 0.04 -11.72 -5.68
C VAL A 187 -1.14 -12.71 -5.68
N HIS A 188 -1.71 -12.96 -6.85
CA HIS A 188 -2.78 -13.94 -7.01
C HIS A 188 -2.20 -15.36 -6.97
N ARG A 189 -2.47 -16.10 -5.89
CA ARG A 189 -2.03 -17.49 -5.73
C ARG A 189 -3.19 -18.45 -5.96
N PRO A 190 -3.06 -19.47 -6.82
CA PRO A 190 -4.12 -20.45 -7.00
C PRO A 190 -4.35 -21.22 -5.69
N ILE A 191 -5.61 -21.47 -5.34
CA ILE A 191 -5.91 -22.39 -4.24
C ILE A 191 -5.65 -23.80 -4.76
N VAL A 192 -4.65 -24.50 -4.20
CA VAL A 192 -4.19 -25.82 -4.67
C VAL A 192 -5.36 -26.80 -4.84
N ALA A 193 -6.21 -26.94 -3.82
CA ALA A 193 -7.38 -27.82 -3.85
C ALA A 193 -8.38 -27.48 -4.97
N ALA A 194 -8.50 -26.19 -5.33
CA ALA A 194 -9.35 -25.77 -6.43
C ALA A 194 -8.68 -25.97 -7.80
N ALA A 195 -7.36 -25.81 -7.88
CA ALA A 195 -6.59 -26.06 -9.09
C ALA A 195 -6.67 -27.53 -9.54
N GLU A 196 -6.63 -28.46 -8.60
CA GLU A 196 -6.82 -29.90 -8.86
C GLU A 196 -8.18 -30.22 -9.49
N SER A 197 -9.21 -29.40 -9.23
CA SER A 197 -10.55 -29.54 -9.79
C SER A 197 -10.76 -28.83 -11.15
N GLY A 198 -9.73 -28.18 -11.69
CA GLY A 198 -9.79 -27.40 -12.93
C GLY A 198 -10.46 -26.03 -12.79
N THR A 199 -10.63 -25.52 -11.56
CA THR A 199 -11.28 -24.22 -11.30
C THR A 199 -10.30 -23.12 -10.86
N ALA A 200 -8.99 -23.36 -10.99
CA ALA A 200 -7.90 -22.45 -10.57
C ALA A 200 -8.13 -20.99 -10.98
N ALA A 201 -8.58 -20.76 -12.23
CA ALA A 201 -8.81 -19.42 -12.78
C ALA A 201 -9.87 -18.59 -12.02
N PHE A 202 -10.66 -19.23 -11.14
CA PHE A 202 -11.73 -18.58 -10.37
C PHE A 202 -11.52 -18.71 -8.84
N ALA A 203 -10.48 -19.42 -8.42
CA ALA A 203 -10.23 -19.75 -7.02
C ALA A 203 -8.76 -19.47 -6.70
N PHE A 204 -8.53 -18.26 -6.19
CA PHE A 204 -7.23 -17.78 -5.75
C PHE A 204 -7.35 -17.15 -4.37
N TRP A 205 -6.23 -17.06 -3.67
CA TRP A 205 -6.06 -16.20 -2.52
C TRP A 205 -5.03 -15.11 -2.85
N LEU A 206 -5.02 -14.02 -2.07
CA LEU A 206 -4.12 -12.90 -2.28
C LEU A 206 -2.97 -12.97 -1.28
N ASP A 207 -1.79 -13.26 -1.79
CA ASP A 207 -0.55 -13.29 -1.04
C ASP A 207 -0.01 -11.88 -0.88
N SER A 208 0.12 -11.43 0.37
CA SER A 208 0.55 -10.08 0.75
C SER A 208 2.02 -10.04 1.19
N LEU A 209 2.83 -11.02 0.73
CA LEU A 209 4.29 -11.08 0.89
C LEU A 209 4.80 -11.11 2.34
N GLY A 210 3.95 -11.55 3.27
CA GLY A 210 4.25 -11.57 4.70
C GLY A 210 3.56 -12.75 5.39
N LEU A 211 2.65 -12.44 6.32
CA LEU A 211 1.83 -13.45 6.99
C LEU A 211 1.24 -14.46 5.99
N ASP A 212 1.41 -15.75 6.29
CA ASP A 212 0.90 -16.90 5.54
C ASP A 212 1.37 -17.01 4.08
N SER A 213 2.38 -16.25 3.68
CA SER A 213 2.94 -16.35 2.33
C SER A 213 3.48 -17.76 2.04
N GLU A 214 3.29 -18.25 0.82
CA GLU A 214 3.86 -19.52 0.36
C GLU A 214 5.41 -19.48 0.29
N TYR A 215 5.98 -18.27 0.24
CA TYR A 215 7.42 -18.04 0.16
C TYR A 215 7.91 -17.22 1.35
N ASP A 216 9.16 -17.46 1.74
CA ASP A 216 9.84 -16.59 2.70
C ASP A 216 10.43 -15.36 1.98
N TYR A 217 9.85 -14.19 2.25
CA TYR A 217 10.32 -12.91 1.69
C TYR A 217 11.40 -12.22 2.52
N ASP A 218 11.82 -12.77 3.68
CA ASP A 218 12.90 -12.19 4.47
C ASP A 218 14.20 -11.95 3.67
N PRO A 219 14.63 -12.83 2.74
CA PRO A 219 15.76 -12.54 1.86
C PRO A 219 15.54 -11.31 0.97
N PHE A 220 14.32 -11.09 0.49
CA PHE A 220 13.98 -9.92 -0.30
C PHE A 220 14.01 -8.65 0.55
N TRP A 221 13.42 -8.67 1.74
CA TRP A 221 13.47 -7.53 2.68
C TRP A 221 14.91 -7.19 3.10
N SER A 222 15.72 -8.21 3.36
CA SER A 222 17.15 -8.03 3.63
C SER A 222 17.88 -7.38 2.45
N LYS A 223 17.55 -7.78 1.21
CA LYS A 223 18.14 -7.18 0.01
C LYS A 223 17.71 -5.72 -0.17
N CYS A 224 16.47 -5.36 0.15
CA CYS A 224 16.02 -3.97 0.16
C CYS A 224 16.84 -3.12 1.16
N VAL A 225 17.11 -3.65 2.36
CA VAL A 225 18.00 -2.98 3.33
C VAL A 225 19.43 -2.86 2.81
N GLU A 226 19.99 -3.93 2.25
CA GLU A 226 21.35 -3.97 1.68
C GLU A 226 21.55 -2.92 0.59
N LEU A 227 20.58 -2.79 -0.33
CA LEU A 227 20.62 -1.85 -1.45
C LEU A 227 20.13 -0.45 -1.09
N GLY A 228 19.67 -0.22 0.14
CA GLY A 228 19.15 1.07 0.59
C GLY A 228 17.86 1.48 -0.12
N ILE A 229 16.99 0.52 -0.44
CA ILE A 229 15.73 0.74 -1.15
C ILE A 229 14.55 0.62 -0.17
N ALA A 230 13.70 1.65 -0.15
CA ALA A 230 12.38 1.58 0.45
C ALA A 230 11.40 0.94 -0.57
N PRO A 231 10.80 -0.23 -0.29
CA PRO A 231 9.80 -0.81 -1.17
C PRO A 231 8.51 0.03 -1.14
N THR A 232 8.00 0.38 -2.33
CA THR A 232 6.76 1.15 -2.46
C THR A 232 5.66 0.26 -3.05
N ALA A 233 4.64 0.00 -2.24
CA ALA A 233 3.49 -0.81 -2.58
C ALA A 233 2.46 0.03 -3.34
N HIS A 234 2.23 -0.34 -4.60
CA HIS A 234 1.34 0.37 -5.49
C HIS A 234 0.57 -0.62 -6.38
N THR A 235 -0.38 -1.33 -5.78
CA THR A 235 -1.12 -2.44 -6.41
C THR A 235 -2.62 -2.23 -6.30
N PHE A 236 -3.34 -2.40 -7.40
CA PHE A 236 -4.79 -2.24 -7.44
C PHE A 236 -5.51 -3.41 -6.77
N ALA A 237 -6.48 -3.15 -5.88
CA ALA A 237 -7.43 -4.16 -5.39
C ALA A 237 -8.74 -4.22 -6.21
N MET A 238 -8.79 -3.58 -7.37
CA MET A 238 -9.96 -3.66 -8.24
C MET A 238 -10.12 -5.08 -8.79
N GLY A 239 -11.34 -5.61 -8.79
CA GLY A 239 -11.58 -6.98 -9.24
C GLY A 239 -11.37 -8.05 -8.16
N THR A 240 -10.97 -7.69 -6.94
CA THR A 240 -10.87 -8.60 -5.80
C THR A 240 -11.98 -8.33 -4.77
N GLY A 241 -12.21 -9.29 -3.87
CA GLY A 241 -13.11 -9.13 -2.74
C GLY A 241 -14.49 -8.58 -3.10
N THR A 242 -14.84 -7.45 -2.46
CA THR A 242 -16.10 -6.75 -2.69
C THR A 242 -16.08 -5.86 -3.94
N ARG A 243 -14.90 -5.48 -4.49
CA ARG A 243 -14.70 -4.55 -5.61
C ARG A 243 -14.92 -5.18 -7.00
N ARG A 244 -16.00 -5.95 -7.12
CA ARG A 244 -16.38 -6.70 -8.33
C ARG A 244 -17.71 -6.28 -8.94
N SER A 245 -18.09 -5.01 -8.78
CA SER A 245 -19.27 -4.49 -9.45
C SER A 245 -19.09 -4.56 -10.96
N THR A 246 -19.98 -5.32 -11.60
CA THR A 246 -20.01 -5.46 -13.06
C THR A 246 -20.55 -4.22 -13.77
N THR A 247 -21.06 -3.23 -13.04
CA THR A 247 -21.77 -2.08 -13.62
C THR A 247 -21.41 -0.74 -13.01
N ASN A 248 -20.56 -0.66 -11.97
CA ASN A 248 -20.17 0.61 -11.36
C ASN A 248 -18.66 0.65 -11.11
N TYR A 249 -17.95 1.52 -11.83
CA TYR A 249 -16.51 1.72 -11.69
C TYR A 249 -16.14 2.37 -10.35
N MET A 250 -16.87 3.40 -9.93
CA MET A 250 -16.60 4.13 -8.68
C MET A 250 -16.73 3.21 -7.45
N TYR A 251 -17.64 2.24 -7.50
CA TYR A 251 -17.73 1.21 -6.46
C TYR A 251 -16.48 0.30 -6.43
N ASN A 252 -15.84 0.06 -7.57
CA ASN A 252 -14.62 -0.75 -7.62
C ASN A 252 -13.38 0.09 -7.28
N GLN A 253 -13.32 1.35 -7.72
CA GLN A 253 -12.13 2.21 -7.58
C GLN A 253 -12.02 2.83 -6.19
N ILE A 254 -13.04 3.51 -5.65
CA ILE A 254 -12.89 4.32 -4.43
C ILE A 254 -12.33 3.50 -3.25
N GLY A 255 -11.10 3.80 -2.82
CA GLY A 255 -10.38 3.12 -1.73
C GLY A 255 -9.73 1.77 -2.08
N HIS A 256 -9.57 1.42 -3.36
CA HIS A 256 -8.93 0.16 -3.75
C HIS A 256 -7.45 0.08 -3.37
N PHE A 257 -6.71 1.18 -3.45
CA PHE A 257 -5.34 1.23 -2.97
C PHE A 257 -5.27 1.17 -1.44
N ALA A 258 -6.19 1.84 -0.74
CA ALA A 258 -6.31 1.69 0.71
C ALA A 258 -6.56 0.24 1.15
N GLU A 259 -7.41 -0.52 0.43
CA GLU A 259 -7.65 -1.94 0.73
C GLU A 259 -6.39 -2.79 0.51
N ALA A 260 -5.68 -2.59 -0.61
CA ALA A 260 -4.43 -3.30 -0.88
C ALA A 260 -3.35 -2.96 0.14
N GLY A 261 -3.18 -1.67 0.44
CA GLY A 261 -2.25 -1.17 1.44
C GLY A 261 -2.55 -1.69 2.84
N GLN A 262 -3.83 -1.75 3.23
CA GLN A 262 -4.21 -2.30 4.53
C GLN A 262 -3.91 -3.80 4.63
N ALA A 263 -4.17 -4.59 3.58
CA ALA A 263 -3.84 -6.01 3.55
C ALA A 263 -2.32 -6.22 3.68
N PHE A 264 -1.54 -5.48 2.88
CA PHE A 264 -0.08 -5.52 2.91
C PHE A 264 0.50 -5.11 4.27
N ALA A 265 0.10 -3.96 4.82
CA ALA A 265 0.58 -3.49 6.12
C ALA A 265 0.28 -4.46 7.26
N LYS A 266 -0.92 -5.08 7.27
CA LYS A 266 -1.26 -6.13 8.24
C LYS A 266 -0.39 -7.38 8.07
N ALA A 267 -0.16 -7.83 6.83
CA ALA A 267 0.69 -8.99 6.59
C ALA A 267 2.13 -8.77 7.04
N LEU A 268 2.68 -7.56 6.86
CA LEU A 268 4.01 -7.20 7.34
C LEU A 268 4.06 -7.08 8.88
N PHE A 269 3.02 -6.50 9.49
CA PHE A 269 2.92 -6.34 10.94
C PHE A 269 2.75 -7.70 11.63
N PHE A 270 1.67 -8.43 11.32
CA PHE A 270 1.33 -9.71 11.96
C PHE A 270 2.26 -10.84 11.52
N GLY A 271 2.87 -10.76 10.34
CA GLY A 271 3.94 -11.69 9.94
C GLY A 271 5.27 -11.42 10.65
N GLY A 272 5.40 -10.32 11.42
CA GLY A 272 6.61 -9.94 12.15
C GLY A 272 7.72 -9.34 11.29
N ILE A 273 7.45 -8.96 10.05
CA ILE A 273 8.46 -8.39 9.14
C ILE A 273 8.96 -7.06 9.68
N THR A 274 8.06 -6.17 10.14
CA THR A 274 8.46 -4.88 10.72
C THR A 274 9.16 -5.03 12.08
N HIS A 275 9.09 -6.20 12.70
CA HIS A 275 9.88 -6.54 13.88
C HIS A 275 11.29 -7.01 13.52
N ARG A 276 11.42 -7.88 12.50
CA ARG A 276 12.72 -8.40 12.02
C ARG A 276 13.53 -7.34 11.26
N PHE A 277 12.85 -6.43 10.56
CA PHE A 277 13.45 -5.34 9.77
C PHE A 277 12.98 -3.97 10.28
N PRO A 278 13.29 -3.56 11.52
CA PRO A 278 12.73 -2.37 12.17
C PRO A 278 13.23 -1.03 11.63
N ASN A 279 14.17 -1.07 10.67
CA ASN A 279 14.71 0.09 9.98
C ASN A 279 14.34 0.12 8.49
N LEU A 280 13.58 -0.87 7.99
CA LEU A 280 13.10 -0.85 6.61
C LEU A 280 11.87 0.05 6.51
N ASN A 281 11.96 1.06 5.65
CA ASN A 281 10.84 1.94 5.31
C ASN A 281 9.99 1.32 4.20
N PHE A 282 8.68 1.51 4.27
CA PHE A 282 7.73 1.11 3.24
C PHE A 282 6.85 2.29 2.83
N GLY A 283 6.74 2.55 1.54
CA GLY A 283 5.73 3.45 0.98
C GLY A 283 4.47 2.69 0.62
N ILE A 284 3.30 3.21 0.97
CA ILE A 284 1.99 2.67 0.55
C ILE A 284 1.27 3.80 -0.18
N LEU A 285 1.18 3.68 -1.50
CA LEU A 285 0.86 4.80 -2.38
C LEU A 285 -0.62 4.86 -2.77
N GLU A 286 -1.09 6.07 -3.11
CA GLU A 286 -2.44 6.40 -3.60
C GLU A 286 -3.63 5.92 -2.72
N GLY A 287 -3.37 5.48 -1.48
CA GLY A 287 -4.39 4.99 -0.55
C GLY A 287 -4.94 6.06 0.40
N GLY A 288 -4.30 7.22 0.46
CA GLY A 288 -4.46 8.18 1.54
C GLY A 288 -3.99 7.61 2.90
N VAL A 289 -4.15 8.41 3.96
CA VAL A 289 -3.71 8.03 5.32
C VAL A 289 -4.86 7.66 6.26
N GLY A 290 -6.11 7.97 5.89
CA GLY A 290 -7.28 7.78 6.77
C GLY A 290 -7.47 6.32 7.23
N TRP A 291 -7.26 5.35 6.35
CA TRP A 291 -7.35 3.92 6.69
C TRP A 291 -6.23 3.48 7.66
N ALA A 292 -5.05 4.12 7.57
CA ALA A 292 -3.91 3.81 8.43
C ALA A 292 -4.11 4.36 9.84
N CYS A 293 -4.73 5.53 9.98
CA CYS A 293 -5.16 6.08 11.26
C CYS A 293 -6.14 5.13 11.97
N ASP A 294 -7.14 4.62 11.25
CA ASP A 294 -8.11 3.64 11.76
C ASP A 294 -7.44 2.30 12.14
N LEU A 295 -6.51 1.83 11.29
CA LEU A 295 -5.76 0.61 11.56
C LEU A 295 -4.90 0.74 12.82
N LEU A 296 -4.17 1.85 13.00
CA LEU A 296 -3.36 2.07 14.20
C LEU A 296 -4.21 2.05 15.48
N ALA A 297 -5.33 2.78 15.47
CA ALA A 297 -6.27 2.78 16.61
C ALA A 297 -6.82 1.38 16.89
N SER A 298 -7.13 0.62 15.83
CA SER A 298 -7.61 -0.75 15.93
C SER A 298 -6.55 -1.71 16.49
N LEU A 299 -5.30 -1.63 16.01
CA LEU A 299 -4.19 -2.46 16.50
C LEU A 299 -4.00 -2.27 18.01
N VAL A 300 -3.97 -1.02 18.48
CA VAL A 300 -3.85 -0.70 19.91
C VAL A 300 -5.03 -1.26 20.70
N SER A 301 -6.27 -0.95 20.29
CA SER A 301 -7.45 -1.39 21.04
C SER A 301 -7.65 -2.90 21.03
N CYS A 302 -7.27 -3.57 19.94
CA CYS A 302 -7.29 -5.03 19.85
C CYS A 302 -6.23 -5.64 20.75
N TRP A 303 -4.99 -5.16 20.73
CA TRP A 303 -3.93 -5.69 21.58
C TRP A 303 -4.27 -5.58 23.07
N GLU A 304 -4.80 -4.44 23.53
CA GLU A 304 -5.21 -4.24 24.93
C GLU A 304 -6.25 -5.26 25.43
N LYS A 305 -7.04 -5.83 24.53
CA LYS A 305 -8.16 -6.72 24.87
C LYS A 305 -7.94 -8.16 24.43
N ARG A 306 -7.05 -8.42 23.48
CA ARG A 306 -6.95 -9.68 22.74
C ARG A 306 -5.51 -10.11 22.44
N ASN A 307 -4.52 -9.56 23.15
CA ASN A 307 -3.18 -10.18 23.15
C ASN A 307 -3.23 -11.59 23.77
N GLY A 308 -2.13 -12.33 23.69
CA GLY A 308 -2.05 -13.71 24.19
C GLY A 308 -2.50 -13.94 25.64
N GLU A 309 -2.36 -12.95 26.52
CA GLU A 309 -2.89 -13.03 27.90
C GLU A 309 -4.35 -12.59 27.96
N ALA A 310 -4.68 -11.42 27.42
CA ALA A 310 -6.02 -10.85 27.51
C ALA A 310 -7.09 -11.70 26.80
N VAL A 311 -6.72 -12.43 25.74
CA VAL A 311 -7.63 -13.32 25.01
C VAL A 311 -8.16 -14.44 25.91
N THR A 312 -7.44 -14.85 26.96
CA THR A 312 -7.89 -15.89 27.88
C THR A 312 -9.09 -15.46 28.72
N LEU A 313 -9.40 -14.16 28.79
CA LEU A 313 -10.64 -13.65 29.38
C LEU A 313 -11.89 -14.18 28.65
N PHE A 314 -11.75 -14.53 27.37
CA PHE A 314 -12.82 -15.07 26.55
C PHE A 314 -12.82 -16.60 26.51
N ASP A 315 -11.97 -17.27 27.29
CA ASP A 315 -12.01 -18.72 27.43
C ASP A 315 -13.33 -19.13 28.12
N PRO A 316 -14.22 -19.89 27.44
CA PRO A 316 -15.48 -20.35 28.03
C PRO A 316 -15.26 -21.29 29.23
N SER A 317 -14.07 -21.87 29.38
CA SER A 317 -13.70 -22.69 30.54
C SER A 317 -13.62 -21.86 31.83
N ALA A 318 -13.35 -20.56 31.72
CA ALA A 318 -13.24 -19.63 32.86
C ALA A 318 -14.60 -19.24 33.47
N ILE A 319 -15.72 -19.62 32.85
CA ILE A 319 -17.06 -19.30 33.35
C ILE A 319 -17.35 -20.08 34.64
N ASP A 320 -17.63 -19.37 35.74
CA ASP A 320 -18.24 -19.97 36.92
C ASP A 320 -19.71 -20.31 36.62
N ARG A 321 -19.93 -21.58 36.25
CA ARG A 321 -21.24 -22.09 35.85
C ARG A 321 -22.26 -22.07 37.00
N ALA A 322 -21.81 -22.24 38.24
CA ALA A 322 -22.69 -22.23 39.40
C ALA A 322 -23.19 -20.80 39.66
N GLU A 323 -22.29 -19.82 39.62
CA GLU A 323 -22.69 -18.42 39.76
C GLU A 323 -23.53 -17.94 38.58
N LEU A 324 -23.20 -18.35 37.36
CA LEU A 324 -24.03 -18.05 36.19
C LEU A 324 -25.46 -18.62 36.35
N GLY A 325 -25.58 -19.85 36.87
CA GLY A 325 -26.85 -20.46 37.27
C GLY A 325 -27.62 -19.62 38.28
N ASN A 326 -26.96 -19.23 39.38
CA ASN A 326 -27.56 -18.38 40.42
C ASN A 326 -28.07 -17.04 39.87
N LEU A 327 -27.32 -16.41 38.97
CA LEU A 327 -27.70 -15.14 38.35
C LEU A 327 -28.92 -15.30 37.44
N PHE A 328 -28.98 -16.38 36.65
CA PHE A 328 -30.15 -16.68 35.81
C PHE A 328 -31.40 -16.92 36.65
N ASP A 329 -31.27 -17.66 37.76
CA ASP A 329 -32.37 -17.93 38.67
C ASP A 329 -32.85 -16.68 39.42
N ARG A 330 -31.92 -15.78 39.79
CA ARG A 330 -32.23 -14.55 40.53
C ARG A 330 -32.83 -13.46 39.64
N TYR A 331 -32.31 -13.29 38.42
CA TYR A 331 -32.63 -12.13 37.58
C TYR A 331 -33.45 -12.47 36.33
N GLY A 332 -33.45 -13.71 35.87
CA GLY A 332 -34.09 -14.09 34.61
C GLY A 332 -35.60 -14.35 34.71
N GLY A 333 -36.16 -14.49 35.93
CA GLY A 333 -37.57 -14.84 36.13
C GLY A 333 -37.94 -16.22 35.58
N ASP A 334 -39.23 -16.51 35.47
CA ASP A 334 -39.73 -17.87 35.17
C ASP A 334 -39.25 -18.46 33.84
N ARG A 335 -38.85 -17.61 32.88
CA ARG A 335 -38.38 -18.06 31.56
C ARG A 335 -36.96 -18.63 31.59
N PHE A 336 -36.13 -18.20 32.52
CA PHE A 336 -34.70 -18.53 32.58
C PHE A 336 -34.34 -19.39 33.80
N LYS A 337 -35.19 -19.38 34.83
CA LYS A 337 -35.01 -20.17 36.05
C LYS A 337 -34.86 -21.67 35.76
N GLY A 338 -33.81 -22.30 36.28
CA GLY A 338 -33.51 -23.73 36.14
C GLY A 338 -33.15 -24.17 34.71
N ARG A 339 -32.88 -23.22 33.79
CA ARG A 339 -32.54 -23.54 32.38
C ARG A 339 -31.06 -23.78 32.13
N LEU A 340 -30.19 -23.38 33.05
CA LEU A 340 -28.74 -23.62 32.96
C LEU A 340 -28.32 -24.97 33.57
N GLU A 341 -29.11 -25.52 34.49
CA GLU A 341 -28.86 -26.82 35.12
C GLU A 341 -29.72 -27.91 34.47
N GLY A 342 -29.08 -28.89 33.80
CA GLY A 342 -29.70 -30.20 33.60
C GLY A 342 -30.04 -30.67 32.17
N SER A 343 -29.13 -30.61 31.19
CA SER A 343 -29.22 -31.59 30.09
C SER A 343 -27.84 -32.05 29.57
N PRO A 344 -27.65 -33.36 29.31
CA PRO A 344 -26.47 -33.86 28.58
C PRO A 344 -26.41 -33.20 27.19
N GLY A 345 -25.28 -32.59 26.84
CA GLY A 345 -25.12 -31.79 25.61
C GLY A 345 -25.60 -30.32 25.70
N ALA A 346 -26.23 -29.90 26.80
CA ALA A 346 -26.68 -28.52 26.98
C ALA A 346 -25.58 -27.55 27.43
N ALA A 347 -24.41 -27.99 27.87
CA ALA A 347 -23.36 -27.11 28.39
C ALA A 347 -22.82 -26.09 27.37
N ARG A 348 -22.85 -26.43 26.08
CA ARG A 348 -22.51 -25.53 24.95
C ARG A 348 -23.73 -24.72 24.49
N ALA A 349 -24.90 -25.36 24.44
CA ALA A 349 -26.15 -24.70 24.05
C ALA A 349 -26.60 -23.62 25.04
N SER A 350 -26.35 -23.82 26.34
CA SER A 350 -26.77 -22.93 27.44
C SER A 350 -25.89 -21.70 27.59
N LEU A 351 -24.65 -21.75 27.10
CA LEU A 351 -23.70 -20.63 27.09
C LEU A 351 -23.84 -19.73 25.85
N GLY A 352 -24.83 -20.01 24.99
CA GLY A 352 -25.17 -19.18 23.85
C GLY A 352 -24.14 -19.24 22.71
N TYR A 353 -24.28 -18.30 21.77
CA TYR A 353 -23.55 -18.29 20.48
C TYR A 353 -22.02 -18.35 20.64
N ALA A 354 -21.46 -17.71 21.67
CA ALA A 354 -20.00 -17.70 21.91
C ALA A 354 -19.43 -19.10 22.11
N ALA A 355 -20.17 -20.02 22.75
CA ALA A 355 -19.74 -21.40 22.88
C ALA A 355 -19.92 -22.20 21.57
N TRP A 356 -20.78 -21.76 20.66
CA TRP A 356 -20.92 -22.38 19.33
C TRP A 356 -19.85 -21.95 18.34
N SER A 357 -19.26 -20.76 18.51
CA SER A 357 -18.21 -20.22 17.64
C SER A 357 -16.80 -20.74 17.95
N ILE A 358 -16.61 -21.51 19.02
CA ILE A 358 -15.30 -22.06 19.41
C ILE A 358 -15.19 -23.51 18.94
N ASP A 359 -14.01 -23.91 18.45
CA ASP A 359 -13.75 -25.30 18.08
C ASP A 359 -14.10 -26.25 19.26
N PRO A 360 -14.94 -27.28 19.06
CA PRO A 360 -15.26 -28.25 20.10
C PRO A 360 -14.04 -28.89 20.76
N THR A 361 -12.97 -29.14 20.00
CA THR A 361 -11.73 -29.74 20.53
C THR A 361 -11.04 -28.79 21.51
N ILE A 362 -11.00 -27.48 21.21
CA ILE A 362 -10.47 -26.47 22.13
C ILE A 362 -11.32 -26.40 23.41
N MET A 363 -12.65 -26.42 23.30
CA MET A 363 -13.56 -26.39 24.46
C MET A 363 -13.41 -27.62 25.38
N GLU A 364 -13.04 -28.77 24.83
CA GLU A 364 -12.80 -30.01 25.58
C GLU A 364 -11.38 -30.09 26.18
N GLY A 365 -10.59 -29.02 26.04
CA GLY A 365 -9.19 -28.99 26.50
C GLY A 365 -8.27 -29.87 25.66
N GLN A 366 -8.63 -30.11 24.39
CA GLN A 366 -7.90 -30.95 23.44
C GLN A 366 -7.19 -30.13 22.35
N ALA A 367 -6.99 -28.82 22.57
CA ALA A 367 -6.19 -27.99 21.68
C ALA A 367 -4.79 -28.61 21.52
N SER A 368 -4.29 -28.70 20.28
CA SER A 368 -2.93 -29.16 20.05
C SER A 368 -1.91 -28.11 20.47
N ASP A 369 -0.66 -28.51 20.71
CA ASP A 369 0.43 -27.55 20.98
C ASP A 369 0.58 -26.53 19.83
N ALA A 370 0.28 -26.95 18.59
CA ALA A 370 0.29 -26.07 17.42
C ALA A 370 -0.84 -25.03 17.49
N ASP A 371 -2.06 -25.40 17.91
CA ASP A 371 -3.16 -24.45 18.07
C ASP A 371 -2.90 -23.48 19.22
N LEU A 372 -2.33 -23.96 20.33
CA LEU A 372 -1.96 -23.13 21.47
C LEU A 372 -0.84 -22.13 21.12
N ALA A 373 0.06 -22.49 20.20
CA ALA A 373 1.07 -21.57 19.69
C ALA A 373 0.48 -20.41 18.85
N LEU A 374 -0.76 -20.55 18.37
CA LEU A 374 -1.50 -19.52 17.62
C LEU A 374 -2.41 -18.66 18.51
N LEU A 375 -2.36 -18.83 19.84
CA LEU A 375 -3.23 -18.09 20.76
C LEU A 375 -2.96 -16.58 20.75
N ASP A 376 -1.71 -16.18 20.54
CA ASP A 376 -1.30 -14.78 20.49
C ASP A 376 -1.03 -14.32 19.05
N ASP A 377 -2.04 -13.73 18.42
CA ASP A 377 -1.94 -13.17 17.06
C ASP A 377 -0.83 -12.11 16.93
N PHE A 378 -0.41 -11.47 18.02
CA PHE A 378 0.61 -10.41 18.01
C PHE A 378 2.03 -10.93 18.27
N ALA A 379 2.21 -12.23 18.54
CA ALA A 379 3.49 -12.78 18.98
C ALA A 379 4.64 -12.50 17.99
N ALA A 380 4.39 -12.67 16.68
CA ALA A 380 5.40 -12.44 15.65
C ALA A 380 5.82 -10.96 15.54
N ALA A 381 4.91 -10.01 15.82
CA ALA A 381 5.20 -8.58 15.87
C ALA A 381 6.03 -8.19 17.11
N GLY A 382 6.12 -9.08 18.11
CA GLY A 382 6.93 -8.90 19.32
C GLY A 382 6.39 -7.81 20.25
N ILE A 383 5.07 -7.65 20.34
CA ILE A 383 4.43 -6.60 21.14
C ILE A 383 4.38 -7.02 22.61
N THR A 384 5.06 -6.28 23.48
CA THR A 384 5.05 -6.51 24.94
C THR A 384 4.27 -5.46 25.71
N ARG A 385 4.09 -4.28 25.10
CA ARG A 385 3.22 -3.19 25.55
C ARG A 385 2.62 -2.49 24.32
N ALA A 386 1.50 -1.79 24.52
CA ALA A 386 0.77 -1.17 23.42
C ALA A 386 1.61 -0.14 22.63
N GLU A 387 2.56 0.54 23.28
CA GLU A 387 3.47 1.48 22.63
C GLU A 387 4.41 0.83 21.61
N ASP A 388 4.73 -0.47 21.75
CA ASP A 388 5.61 -1.18 20.81
C ASP A 388 4.98 -1.24 19.40
N ILE A 389 3.65 -1.08 19.29
CA ILE A 389 2.93 -1.01 18.01
C ILE A 389 3.42 0.18 17.18
N LEU A 390 3.83 1.28 17.83
CA LEU A 390 4.36 2.46 17.12
C LEU A 390 5.64 2.13 16.36
N ASP A 391 6.53 1.34 16.96
CA ASP A 391 7.77 0.90 16.33
C ASP A 391 7.52 -0.09 15.18
N ARG A 392 6.40 -0.82 15.20
CA ARG A 392 6.03 -1.82 14.19
C ARG A 392 5.11 -1.29 13.08
N PHE A 393 4.46 -0.15 13.30
CA PHE A 393 3.50 0.43 12.37
C PHE A 393 3.80 1.90 12.02
N ALA A 394 3.82 2.80 13.00
CA ALA A 394 4.01 4.23 12.73
C ALA A 394 5.44 4.54 12.21
N LYS A 395 6.45 3.84 12.72
CA LYS A 395 7.86 4.05 12.33
C LYS A 395 8.19 3.56 10.91
N PRO A 396 7.78 2.39 10.41
CA PRO A 396 8.18 1.92 9.08
C PRO A 396 7.33 2.47 7.92
N PHE A 397 6.05 2.79 8.13
CA PHE A 397 5.12 3.09 7.03
C PHE A 397 5.01 4.58 6.68
N TYR A 398 4.98 4.86 5.38
CA TYR A 398 4.68 6.16 4.77
C TYR A 398 3.48 6.02 3.85
N PHE A 399 2.60 7.02 3.82
CA PHE A 399 1.29 6.91 3.18
C PHE A 399 1.14 7.98 2.09
N GLY A 400 1.04 7.56 0.83
CA GLY A 400 0.79 8.44 -0.31
C GLY A 400 -0.61 9.01 -0.23
N CYS A 401 -0.70 10.34 -0.21
CA CYS A 401 -1.96 11.07 -0.23
C CYS A 401 -2.00 12.00 -1.44
N GLU A 402 -3.12 11.93 -2.17
CA GLU A 402 -3.45 12.88 -3.22
C GLU A 402 -3.55 14.31 -2.66
N ALA A 403 -3.29 15.28 -3.52
CA ALA A 403 -3.22 16.69 -3.13
C ALA A 403 -4.53 17.22 -2.56
N ASP A 404 -5.68 16.78 -3.06
CA ASP A 404 -6.99 17.27 -2.62
C ASP A 404 -7.60 16.45 -1.47
N ASP A 405 -6.90 15.43 -0.93
CA ASP A 405 -7.40 14.58 0.16
C ASP A 405 -7.46 15.34 1.51
N PRO A 406 -8.67 15.71 2.00
CA PRO A 406 -8.81 16.39 3.29
C PRO A 406 -8.42 15.48 4.47
N MET A 407 -8.47 14.16 4.31
CA MET A 407 -8.16 13.19 5.36
C MET A 407 -6.67 13.11 5.66
N THR A 408 -5.80 13.68 4.83
CA THR A 408 -4.36 13.87 5.14
C THR A 408 -4.16 14.54 6.50
N SER A 409 -5.03 15.49 6.87
CA SER A 409 -5.00 16.16 8.18
C SER A 409 -5.11 15.22 9.38
N MET A 410 -5.75 14.05 9.22
CA MET A 410 -5.91 13.07 10.30
C MET A 410 -4.56 12.51 10.77
N ALA A 411 -3.54 12.46 9.91
CA ALA A 411 -2.22 11.97 10.26
C ALA A 411 -1.50 12.85 11.29
N PHE A 412 -1.89 14.12 11.39
CA PHE A 412 -1.27 15.10 12.28
C PHE A 412 -2.09 15.33 13.57
N SER A 413 -3.21 14.61 13.74
CA SER A 413 -4.11 14.79 14.88
C SER A 413 -3.62 14.07 16.14
N GLU A 414 -2.87 14.80 16.96
CA GLU A 414 -2.39 14.33 18.28
C GLU A 414 -3.54 13.99 19.26
N LYS A 415 -4.76 14.48 19.00
CA LYS A 415 -5.94 14.26 19.86
C LYS A 415 -6.61 12.91 19.62
N THR A 416 -6.54 12.40 18.39
CA THR A 416 -7.31 11.22 17.97
C THR A 416 -6.43 10.00 17.75
N LEU A 417 -5.16 10.19 17.42
CA LEU A 417 -4.24 9.08 17.22
C LEU A 417 -3.71 8.55 18.56
N PRO A 418 -3.59 7.22 18.71
CA PRO A 418 -3.02 6.63 19.92
C PRO A 418 -1.68 7.24 20.28
N PHE A 419 -1.48 7.49 21.58
CA PHE A 419 -0.26 8.07 22.16
C PHE A 419 0.13 9.45 21.60
N GLY A 420 -0.79 10.16 20.93
CA GLY A 420 -0.48 11.43 20.27
C GLY A 420 0.51 11.29 19.11
N THR A 421 0.66 10.08 18.56
CA THR A 421 1.55 9.82 17.43
C THR A 421 1.09 10.57 16.19
N LYS A 422 2.05 11.10 15.43
CA LYS A 422 1.84 11.55 14.04
C LYS A 422 2.21 10.43 13.08
N LEU A 423 1.37 10.19 12.07
CA LEU A 423 1.70 9.33 10.94
C LEU A 423 2.45 10.14 9.87
N LYS A 424 2.99 9.46 8.85
CA LYS A 424 3.88 10.06 7.85
C LYS A 424 3.21 10.10 6.47
N PRO A 425 2.28 11.04 6.24
CA PRO A 425 1.75 11.25 4.90
C PRO A 425 2.85 11.82 4.01
N VAL A 426 2.82 11.46 2.74
CA VAL A 426 3.71 11.96 1.69
C VAL A 426 2.86 12.42 0.51
N LEU A 427 3.17 13.58 -0.06
CA LEU A 427 2.43 14.12 -1.21
C LEU A 427 2.63 13.22 -2.43
N GLY A 428 1.55 12.57 -2.87
CA GLY A 428 1.49 11.89 -4.15
C GLY A 428 0.61 12.68 -5.10
N SER A 429 1.14 13.15 -6.22
CA SER A 429 0.37 14.03 -7.09
C SER A 429 -0.67 13.31 -7.92
N ASP A 430 -0.42 12.05 -8.32
CA ASP A 430 -1.16 11.31 -9.34
C ASP A 430 -1.19 12.02 -10.72
N ILE A 431 -0.17 12.84 -11.04
CA ILE A 431 -0.10 13.50 -12.35
C ILE A 431 -0.07 12.47 -13.48
N GLY A 432 -1.03 12.56 -14.41
CA GLY A 432 -1.14 11.65 -15.55
C GLY A 432 -2.44 10.82 -15.56
N HIS A 433 -3.13 10.73 -14.41
CA HIS A 433 -4.40 10.02 -14.26
C HIS A 433 -5.58 10.95 -13.94
N TRP A 434 -6.75 10.34 -13.73
CA TRP A 434 -8.05 11.02 -13.71
C TRP A 434 -8.26 11.91 -12.48
N ASP A 435 -7.53 11.69 -11.38
CA ASP A 435 -7.67 12.47 -10.16
C ASP A 435 -7.00 13.86 -10.30
N VAL A 436 -6.07 14.03 -11.25
CA VAL A 436 -5.49 15.34 -11.62
C VAL A 436 -6.01 15.85 -12.98
N PRO A 437 -7.10 16.63 -13.01
CA PRO A 437 -7.60 17.20 -14.25
C PRO A 437 -6.73 18.36 -14.79
N ASN A 438 -5.91 18.99 -13.94
CA ASN A 438 -5.01 20.09 -14.29
C ASN A 438 -3.76 20.06 -13.40
N MET A 439 -2.60 19.76 -13.97
CA MET A 439 -1.34 19.61 -13.22
C MET A 439 -0.90 20.90 -12.50
N LYS A 440 -1.39 22.08 -12.92
CA LYS A 440 -1.04 23.38 -12.30
C LYS A 440 -1.74 23.64 -10.97
N GLU A 441 -2.72 22.84 -10.61
CA GLU A 441 -3.49 23.02 -9.38
C GLU A 441 -2.99 22.14 -8.23
N VAL A 442 -2.12 21.16 -8.47
CA VAL A 442 -1.76 20.13 -7.48
C VAL A 442 -1.22 20.72 -6.17
N LEU A 443 -0.12 21.51 -6.21
CA LEU A 443 0.40 22.10 -4.97
C LEU A 443 -0.58 23.07 -4.31
N LYS A 444 -1.43 23.73 -5.10
CA LYS A 444 -2.46 24.62 -4.58
C LYS A 444 -3.53 23.85 -3.83
N GLU A 445 -4.01 22.74 -4.37
CA GLU A 445 -4.98 21.85 -3.74
C GLU A 445 -4.42 21.30 -2.42
N ALA A 446 -3.16 20.84 -2.41
CA ALA A 446 -2.48 20.40 -1.19
C ALA A 446 -2.41 21.50 -0.13
N HIS A 447 -2.04 22.73 -0.53
CA HIS A 447 -1.94 23.87 0.37
C HIS A 447 -3.31 24.36 0.88
N GLU A 448 -4.43 23.91 0.31
CA GLU A 448 -5.75 24.22 0.87
C GLU A 448 -5.94 23.67 2.28
N LEU A 449 -5.23 22.59 2.66
CA LEU A 449 -5.25 22.07 4.03
C LEU A 449 -4.77 23.13 5.04
N VAL A 450 -3.69 23.84 4.72
CA VAL A 450 -3.18 24.97 5.52
C VAL A 450 -4.19 26.12 5.49
N GLY A 451 -4.68 26.48 4.30
CA GLY A 451 -5.64 27.58 4.14
C GLY A 451 -7.01 27.37 4.81
N LYS A 452 -7.34 26.11 5.15
CA LYS A 452 -8.54 25.70 5.90
C LYS A 452 -8.25 25.46 7.40
N ASP A 453 -7.05 25.77 7.87
CA ASP A 453 -6.58 25.53 9.24
C ASP A 453 -6.69 24.04 9.67
N LEU A 454 -6.56 23.11 8.72
CA LEU A 454 -6.60 21.66 8.99
C LEU A 454 -5.23 21.12 9.41
N ILE A 455 -4.15 21.72 8.91
CA ILE A 455 -2.77 21.41 9.26
C ILE A 455 -1.97 22.71 9.40
N SER A 456 -0.86 22.69 10.14
CA SER A 456 0.06 23.83 10.22
C SER A 456 1.01 23.88 9.00
N GLU A 457 1.74 24.99 8.85
CA GLU A 457 2.83 25.11 7.85
C GLU A 457 3.94 24.07 8.10
N ASP A 458 4.24 23.76 9.36
CA ASP A 458 5.22 22.72 9.72
C ASP A 458 4.72 21.32 9.34
N ASP A 459 3.44 21.02 9.54
CA ASP A 459 2.84 19.76 9.09
C ASP A 459 2.83 19.67 7.56
N PHE A 460 2.61 20.80 6.86
CA PHE A 460 2.69 20.87 5.40
C PHE A 460 4.11 20.61 4.90
N ARG A 461 5.14 21.11 5.60
CA ARG A 461 6.55 20.78 5.34
C ARG A 461 6.83 19.29 5.56
N GLU A 462 6.29 18.69 6.62
CA GLU A 462 6.42 17.24 6.81
C GLU A 462 5.76 16.47 5.67
N PHE A 463 4.57 16.87 5.24
CA PHE A 463 3.81 16.23 4.16
C PHE A 463 4.50 16.32 2.78
N THR A 464 5.02 17.50 2.43
CA THR A 464 5.52 17.79 1.07
C THR A 464 7.03 17.68 0.94
N PHE A 465 7.78 17.56 2.05
CA PHE A 465 9.24 17.52 2.01
C PHE A 465 9.87 16.56 3.00
N THR A 466 9.65 16.74 4.32
CA THR A 466 10.41 15.97 5.32
C THR A 466 10.10 14.47 5.25
N ASN A 467 8.82 14.07 5.16
CA ASN A 467 8.46 12.65 5.05
C ASN A 467 8.92 12.04 3.71
N PRO A 468 8.74 12.70 2.54
CA PRO A 468 9.37 12.27 1.29
C PRO A 468 10.87 12.02 1.39
N VAL A 469 11.63 12.95 2.00
CA VAL A 469 13.07 12.78 2.22
C VAL A 469 13.35 11.59 3.13
N LYS A 470 12.63 11.45 4.25
CA LYS A 470 12.85 10.36 5.20
C LYS A 470 12.49 8.99 4.62
N LEU A 471 11.49 8.88 3.73
CA LEU A 471 11.10 7.61 3.11
C LEU A 471 12.28 6.98 2.38
N HIS A 472 12.88 7.70 1.44
CA HIS A 472 13.98 7.18 0.62
C HIS A 472 15.36 7.45 1.22
N GLY A 473 15.61 8.68 1.66
CA GLY A 473 16.86 9.12 2.27
C GLY A 473 17.17 8.44 3.61
N GLY A 474 16.14 7.96 4.32
CA GLY A 474 16.30 7.14 5.52
C GLY A 474 16.83 5.73 5.26
N MET A 475 16.69 5.22 4.02
CA MET A 475 17.26 3.95 3.58
C MET A 475 18.63 4.13 2.91
N ASN A 476 18.79 5.22 2.16
CA ASN A 476 20.02 5.55 1.45
C ASN A 476 20.28 7.06 1.57
N THR A 477 21.29 7.45 2.35
CA THR A 477 21.65 8.86 2.56
C THR A 477 22.06 9.58 1.28
N ASN A 478 22.42 8.82 0.23
CA ASN A 478 22.89 9.31 -1.05
C ASN A 478 21.76 9.36 -2.10
N PHE A 479 20.50 9.14 -1.68
CA PHE A 479 19.35 9.11 -2.59
C PHE A 479 19.23 10.40 -3.40
N PHE A 480 19.39 11.55 -2.73
CA PHE A 480 19.24 12.88 -3.34
C PHE A 480 20.55 13.51 -3.83
N GLU A 481 21.69 12.78 -3.80
CA GLU A 481 22.96 13.28 -4.35
C GLU A 481 22.81 13.60 -5.86
N GLY A 482 23.34 14.75 -6.27
CA GLY A 482 23.27 15.27 -7.64
C GLY A 482 21.93 15.89 -8.03
N THR A 483 21.00 16.04 -7.07
CA THR A 483 19.67 16.62 -7.32
C THR A 483 19.58 18.06 -6.85
N VAL A 484 18.57 18.79 -7.32
CA VAL A 484 18.32 20.18 -6.89
C VAL A 484 17.89 20.30 -5.42
N VAL A 485 17.53 19.17 -4.77
CA VAL A 485 17.12 19.13 -3.36
C VAL A 485 18.18 18.53 -2.44
N GLU A 486 19.38 18.22 -2.96
CA GLU A 486 20.47 17.53 -2.23
C GLU A 486 20.77 18.18 -0.86
N ASP A 487 21.11 19.46 -0.85
CA ASP A 487 21.52 20.18 0.37
C ASP A 487 20.39 20.20 1.42
N ALA A 488 19.16 20.47 0.98
CA ALA A 488 18.00 20.54 1.85
C ALA A 488 17.63 19.16 2.41
N ALA A 489 17.74 18.11 1.60
CA ALA A 489 17.53 16.73 2.04
C ALA A 489 18.62 16.28 3.02
N ALA A 490 19.89 16.60 2.76
CA ALA A 490 21.00 16.31 3.66
C ALA A 490 20.81 16.98 5.04
N ALA A 491 20.31 18.21 5.09
CA ALA A 491 19.99 18.91 6.34
C ALA A 491 18.89 18.21 7.16
N ILE A 492 17.92 17.57 6.51
CA ILE A 492 16.91 16.73 7.18
C ILE A 492 17.53 15.45 7.74
N LEU A 493 18.36 14.77 6.94
CA LEU A 493 18.92 13.46 7.29
C LEU A 493 20.01 13.53 8.37
N THR A 494 20.78 14.62 8.42
CA THR A 494 21.83 14.86 9.43
C THR A 494 21.29 15.45 10.74
N GLY A 495 20.04 15.91 10.75
CA GLY A 495 19.42 16.58 11.90
C GLY A 495 19.86 18.04 12.09
N GLU A 496 20.67 18.60 11.19
CA GLU A 496 21.15 19.98 11.26
C GLU A 496 20.04 21.02 11.04
N GLY A 497 18.88 20.62 10.48
CA GLY A 497 17.71 21.49 10.29
C GLY A 497 16.82 21.71 11.53
N ALA A 498 16.94 20.90 12.60
CA ALA A 498 16.06 21.01 13.77
C ALA A 498 16.49 22.09 14.79
N GLY A 499 17.67 22.70 14.61
CA GLY A 499 18.28 23.60 15.59
C GLY A 499 18.22 25.10 15.27
N ALA A 500 17.72 25.52 14.10
CA ALA A 500 17.85 26.92 13.65
C ALA A 500 16.63 27.83 13.90
N VAL A 501 15.54 27.33 14.49
CA VAL A 501 14.31 28.13 14.77
C VAL A 501 14.09 28.41 16.26
N ALA A 502 15.06 28.06 17.12
CA ALA A 502 15.06 28.42 18.54
C ALA A 502 16.32 29.21 18.92
N ALA A 503 16.40 30.45 18.45
CA ALA A 503 17.26 31.49 19.03
C ALA A 503 16.63 32.87 18.90
#